data_AF-A0A0G0A1G8-F1
#
_entry.id   AF-A0A0G0A1G8-F1
#
_cell.length_a   1.000
_cell.length_b   1.000
_cell.length_c   1.000
_cell.angle_alpha   90.00
_cell.angle_beta   90.00
_cell.angle_gamma   90.00
#
_symmetry.space_group_name_H-M   'P 1'
#
loop_
_entity.id
_entity.type
_entity.pdbx_description
1 polymer ?
#
loop_
_entity_poly.entity_id
_entity_poly.type
_entity_poly.pdbx_seq_one_letter_code
_entity_poly.pdbx_strand_id
1 'polypeptide(L)'
;MPYPDFVKSAQCLDNKRLGKQRVECLQILKALTIPDYGWKNHPIVKMWKGYESLLCIYGIKMSEEWIKRGYRDTMLNRYNSPLITNEEVIVLSKHIEPYPVLYPFWFGNKSFHLSHQSNLLRKDYAHYSKFFIDVPNDLPYQWYNPETKLFYTTK
;
A
#
# COMPACT_ATOMS: atom_id res chain seq x y z
N MET A 1 0.00 5.96 0.01
CA MET A 1 1.44 5.72 -0.17
C MET A 1 2.13 7.05 -0.48
N PRO A 2 3.03 7.55 0.40
CA PRO A 2 3.56 8.92 0.33
C PRO A 2 4.59 9.16 -0.78
N TYR A 3 5.27 8.13 -1.27
CA TYR A 3 6.23 8.25 -2.37
C TYR A 3 5.96 7.19 -3.45
N PRO A 4 6.30 7.44 -4.73
CA PRO A 4 6.34 6.41 -5.77
C PRO A 4 7.56 5.49 -5.61
N ASP A 5 7.83 5.09 -4.37
CA ASP A 5 8.92 4.22 -3.96
C ASP A 5 8.47 3.53 -2.67
N PHE A 6 8.41 2.20 -2.69
CA PHE A 6 7.92 1.42 -1.57
C PHE A 6 8.87 1.46 -0.36
N VAL A 7 10.18 1.47 -0.59
CA VAL A 7 11.19 1.52 0.47
C VAL A 7 11.16 2.89 1.14
N LYS A 8 11.18 3.97 0.36
CA LYS A 8 11.08 5.35 0.87
C LYS A 8 9.76 5.57 1.60
N SER A 9 8.67 5.00 1.09
CA SER A 9 7.37 5.02 1.77
C SER A 9 7.39 4.29 3.09
N ALA A 10 8.06 3.14 3.21
CA ALA A 10 8.19 2.42 4.48
C ALA A 10 8.96 3.25 5.50
N GLN A 11 10.11 3.78 5.09
CA GLN A 11 11.05 4.51 5.95
C GLN A 11 10.43 5.77 6.56
N CYS A 12 9.59 6.50 5.83
CA CYS A 12 9.00 7.73 6.35
C CYS A 12 7.84 7.50 7.33
N LEU A 13 7.16 6.36 7.27
CA LEU A 13 6.01 6.10 8.14
C LEU A 13 6.44 5.99 9.60
N ASP A 14 5.64 6.55 10.50
CA ASP A 14 5.74 6.26 11.93
C ASP A 14 5.39 4.79 12.22
N ASN A 15 5.77 4.29 13.40
CA ASN A 15 5.59 2.88 13.75
C ASN A 15 4.11 2.44 13.76
N LYS A 16 3.19 3.30 14.19
CA LYS A 16 1.75 2.97 14.22
C LYS A 16 1.24 2.73 12.79
N ARG A 17 1.59 3.61 11.86
CA ARG A 17 1.12 3.54 10.47
C ARG A 17 1.85 2.47 9.69
N LEU A 18 3.17 2.32 9.87
CA LEU A 18 3.94 1.22 9.31
C LEU A 18 3.38 -0.15 9.75
N GLY A 19 3.14 -0.31 11.05
CA GLY A 19 2.53 -1.52 11.61
C GLY A 19 1.18 -1.84 10.99
N LYS A 20 0.35 -0.82 10.80
CA LYS A 20 -0.96 -0.95 10.15
C LYS A 20 -0.85 -1.34 8.67
N GLN A 21 0.06 -0.73 7.90
CA GLN A 21 0.24 -1.06 6.48
C GLN A 21 0.58 -2.54 6.27
N ARG A 22 1.43 -3.13 7.11
CA ARG A 22 1.79 -4.55 7.03
C ARG A 22 0.58 -5.47 7.09
N VAL A 23 -0.41 -5.14 7.93
CA VAL A 23 -1.63 -5.94 8.12
C VAL A 23 -2.65 -5.66 7.02
N GLU A 24 -2.90 -4.38 6.72
CA GLU A 24 -3.90 -3.99 5.72
C GLU A 24 -3.55 -4.46 4.31
N CYS A 25 -2.26 -4.49 3.94
CA CYS A 25 -1.84 -5.00 2.64
C CYS A 25 -2.24 -6.48 2.45
N LEU A 26 -2.10 -7.31 3.49
CA LEU A 26 -2.53 -8.71 3.43
C LEU A 26 -4.05 -8.83 3.38
N GLN A 27 -4.79 -7.95 4.08
CA GLN A 27 -6.26 -7.93 4.01
C GLN A 27 -6.75 -7.56 2.60
N ILE A 28 -6.09 -6.59 1.96
CA ILE A 28 -6.41 -6.19 0.58
C ILE A 28 -6.09 -7.34 -0.39
N LEU A 29 -4.94 -8.00 -0.25
CA LEU A 29 -4.61 -9.17 -1.06
C LEU A 29 -5.68 -10.26 -0.93
N LYS A 30 -6.09 -10.58 0.30
CA LYS A 30 -7.18 -11.54 0.55
C LYS A 30 -8.51 -11.10 -0.07
N ALA A 31 -8.86 -9.82 -0.01
CA ALA A 31 -10.06 -9.30 -0.65
C ALA A 31 -10.02 -9.44 -2.18
N LEU A 32 -8.83 -9.32 -2.78
CA LEU A 32 -8.62 -9.50 -4.22
C LEU A 32 -8.66 -10.97 -4.65
N THR A 33 -8.17 -11.90 -3.80
CA THR A 33 -7.95 -13.29 -4.20
C THR A 33 -8.99 -14.29 -3.67
N ILE A 34 -9.67 -14.00 -2.56
CA ILE A 34 -10.61 -14.94 -1.92
C ILE A 34 -12.05 -14.55 -2.27
N PRO A 35 -12.85 -15.41 -2.94
CA PRO A 35 -14.22 -15.13 -3.41
C PRO A 35 -15.22 -14.58 -2.37
N ASP A 36 -15.12 -14.99 -1.10
CA ASP A 36 -16.08 -14.58 -0.07
C ASP A 36 -15.45 -13.71 1.03
N TYR A 37 -14.22 -13.22 0.83
CA TYR A 37 -13.59 -12.32 1.79
C TYR A 37 -14.27 -10.94 1.78
N GLY A 38 -14.42 -10.34 2.97
CA GLY A 38 -14.96 -8.98 3.10
C GLY A 38 -14.09 -7.92 2.41
N TRP A 39 -14.53 -6.65 2.43
CA TRP A 39 -13.79 -5.49 1.90
C TRP A 39 -13.66 -5.36 0.38
N LYS A 40 -14.22 -6.27 -0.43
CA LYS A 40 -14.13 -6.23 -1.91
C LYS A 40 -14.54 -4.91 -2.56
N ASN A 41 -15.52 -4.22 -1.96
CA ASN A 41 -16.03 -2.95 -2.46
C ASN A 41 -15.24 -1.73 -1.94
N HIS A 42 -14.24 -1.92 -1.09
CA HIS A 42 -13.45 -0.82 -0.54
C HIS A 42 -12.63 -0.15 -1.67
N PRO A 43 -12.58 1.19 -1.77
CA PRO A 43 -11.89 1.89 -2.85
C PRO A 43 -10.42 1.49 -3.04
N ILE A 44 -9.68 1.31 -1.93
CA ILE A 44 -8.28 0.84 -2.00
C ILE A 44 -8.15 -0.56 -2.63
N VAL A 45 -9.11 -1.46 -2.41
CA VAL A 45 -9.09 -2.80 -3.00
C VAL A 45 -9.26 -2.68 -4.51
N LYS A 46 -10.22 -1.88 -4.95
CA LYS A 46 -10.40 -1.57 -6.38
C LYS A 46 -9.13 -0.98 -7.00
N MET A 47 -8.46 -0.04 -6.34
CA MET A 47 -7.23 0.60 -6.83
C MET A 47 -6.05 -0.36 -7.04
N TRP A 48 -6.01 -1.48 -6.32
CA TRP A 48 -4.95 -2.49 -6.40
C TRP A 48 -5.32 -3.69 -7.26
N LYS A 49 -6.56 -3.80 -7.75
CA LYS A 49 -7.00 -4.89 -8.62
C LYS A 49 -6.17 -4.92 -9.90
N GLY A 50 -5.60 -6.09 -10.23
CA GLY A 50 -4.67 -6.28 -11.35
C GLY A 50 -3.21 -5.89 -11.05
N TYR A 51 -2.92 -5.52 -9.81
CA TYR A 51 -1.59 -5.11 -9.32
C TYR A 51 -1.20 -5.87 -8.04
N GLU A 52 -1.72 -7.09 -7.86
CA GLU A 52 -1.57 -7.91 -6.65
C GLU A 52 -0.10 -8.19 -6.32
N SER A 53 0.73 -8.49 -7.33
CA SER A 53 2.17 -8.72 -7.15
C SER A 53 2.88 -7.48 -6.60
N LEU A 54 2.52 -6.28 -7.08
CA LEU A 54 3.08 -5.03 -6.55
C LEU A 54 2.61 -4.73 -5.13
N LEU A 55 1.34 -5.03 -4.81
CA LEU A 55 0.84 -4.92 -3.44
C LEU A 55 1.57 -5.88 -2.48
N CYS A 56 1.90 -7.08 -2.93
CA CYS A 56 2.72 -8.02 -2.19
C CYS A 56 4.11 -7.44 -1.91
N ILE A 57 4.79 -6.90 -2.94
CA ILE A 57 6.10 -6.25 -2.78
C ILE A 57 6.00 -5.07 -1.80
N TYR A 58 4.96 -4.24 -1.90
CA TYR A 58 4.72 -3.14 -0.96
C TYR A 58 4.61 -3.65 0.48
N GLY A 59 3.80 -4.68 0.73
CA GLY A 59 3.65 -5.32 2.05
C GLY A 59 4.94 -5.93 2.61
N ILE A 60 5.76 -6.53 1.73
CA ILE A 60 7.11 -7.02 2.07
C ILE A 60 8.00 -5.86 2.51
N LYS A 61 8.04 -4.75 1.76
CA LYS A 61 8.87 -3.58 2.13
C LYS A 61 8.43 -2.94 3.44
N MET A 62 7.14 -2.95 3.77
CA MET A 62 6.69 -2.51 5.10
C MET A 62 7.18 -3.44 6.21
N SER A 63 7.18 -4.75 5.97
CA SER A 63 7.60 -5.78 6.93
C SER A 63 9.12 -5.77 7.14
N GLU A 64 9.90 -5.63 6.07
CA GLU A 64 11.36 -5.48 6.14
C GLU A 64 11.76 -4.26 6.97
N GLU A 65 11.14 -3.10 6.73
CA GLU A 65 11.41 -1.87 7.51
C GLU A 65 11.00 -2.02 8.98
N TRP A 66 9.90 -2.74 9.26
CA TRP A 66 9.47 -3.03 10.63
C TRP A 66 10.51 -3.87 11.40
N ILE A 67 11.05 -4.91 10.75
CA ILE A 67 12.13 -5.75 11.30
C ILE A 67 13.40 -4.92 11.49
N LYS A 68 13.75 -4.09 10.50
CA LYS A 68 14.93 -3.21 10.56
C LYS A 68 14.90 -2.27 11.77
N ARG A 69 13.71 -1.85 12.21
CA ARG A 69 13.51 -1.03 13.42
C ARG A 69 13.58 -1.82 14.74
N GLY A 70 13.89 -3.12 14.69
CA GLY A 70 14.07 -3.99 15.85
C GLY A 70 12.77 -4.64 16.36
N TYR A 71 11.66 -4.55 15.62
CA TYR A 71 10.41 -5.18 16.02
C TYR A 71 10.29 -6.62 15.53
N ARG A 72 9.62 -7.47 16.31
CA ARG A 72 9.21 -8.81 15.86
C ARG A 72 8.12 -8.68 14.79
N ASP A 73 8.22 -9.50 13.75
CA ASP A 73 7.28 -9.52 12.63
C ASP A 73 6.67 -10.91 12.44
N THR A 74 5.35 -10.94 12.19
CA THR A 74 4.57 -12.16 11.91
C THR A 74 3.88 -12.12 10.55
N MET A 75 4.19 -11.10 9.74
CA MET A 75 3.52 -10.78 8.48
C MET A 75 4.38 -11.15 7.28
N LEU A 76 5.69 -10.95 7.33
CA LEU A 76 6.64 -11.21 6.23
C LEU A 76 6.51 -12.63 5.68
N ASN A 77 6.47 -13.63 6.57
CA ASN A 77 6.31 -15.02 6.17
C ASN A 77 4.97 -15.29 5.47
N ARG A 78 3.93 -14.50 5.74
CA ARG A 78 2.61 -14.63 5.10
C ARG A 78 2.60 -14.11 3.67
N TYR A 79 3.51 -13.20 3.31
CA TYR A 79 3.69 -12.75 1.92
C TYR A 79 4.50 -13.75 1.09
N ASN A 80 5.37 -14.54 1.73
CA ASN A 80 6.15 -15.58 1.08
C ASN A 80 5.46 -16.95 1.05
N SER A 81 4.35 -17.08 1.79
CA SER A 81 3.56 -18.31 1.84
C SER A 81 2.49 -18.29 0.75
N PRO A 82 2.15 -19.43 0.16
CA PRO A 82 0.99 -19.50 -0.72
C PRO A 82 -0.28 -19.12 0.04
N LEU A 83 -1.10 -18.25 -0.53
CA LEU A 83 -2.48 -18.12 -0.11
C LEU A 83 -3.21 -19.37 -0.62
N ILE A 84 -3.62 -20.23 0.32
CA ILE A 84 -4.44 -21.40 0.02
C ILE A 84 -5.89 -20.92 -0.04
N THR A 85 -6.50 -21.00 -1.21
CA THR A 85 -7.96 -20.96 -1.38
C THR A 85 -8.48 -22.39 -1.51
N ASN A 86 -9.80 -22.60 -1.44
CA ASN A 86 -10.40 -23.93 -1.59
C ASN A 86 -10.16 -24.56 -2.98
N GLU A 87 -9.68 -23.78 -3.96
CA GLU A 87 -9.56 -24.20 -5.36
C GLU A 87 -8.14 -23.99 -5.94
N GLU A 88 -7.34 -23.05 -5.42
CA GLU A 88 -5.98 -22.77 -5.93
C GLU A 88 -4.97 -22.31 -4.87
N VAL A 89 -3.70 -22.63 -5.11
CA VAL A 89 -2.52 -22.19 -4.35
C VAL A 89 -1.95 -20.92 -5.00
N ILE A 90 -2.29 -19.75 -4.48
CA ILE A 90 -1.77 -18.47 -5.00
C ILE A 90 -0.45 -18.18 -4.29
N VAL A 91 0.67 -18.52 -4.92
CA VAL A 91 1.99 -18.09 -4.43
C VAL A 91 2.21 -16.63 -4.81
N LEU A 92 2.04 -15.73 -3.84
CA LEU A 92 2.13 -14.28 -4.04
C LEU A 92 3.49 -13.79 -4.58
N SER A 93 4.56 -14.58 -4.41
CA SER A 93 5.93 -14.20 -4.78
C SER A 93 6.51 -14.94 -5.99
N LYS A 94 5.95 -16.09 -6.42
CA LYS A 94 6.57 -16.95 -7.45
C LYS A 94 6.15 -16.64 -8.89
N HIS A 95 5.20 -15.74 -9.12
CA HIS A 95 4.76 -15.34 -10.47
C HIS A 95 5.26 -13.95 -10.89
N ILE A 96 6.38 -13.47 -10.33
CA ILE A 96 7.08 -12.30 -10.89
C ILE A 96 7.90 -12.79 -12.10
N GLU A 97 7.20 -13.14 -13.17
CA GLU A 97 7.77 -13.37 -14.50
C GLU A 97 8.43 -12.08 -15.03
N PRO A 98 9.42 -12.16 -15.94
CA PRO A 98 10.21 -11.01 -16.44
C PRO A 98 9.44 -10.11 -17.43
N TYR A 99 8.13 -9.95 -17.26
CA TYR A 99 7.34 -8.96 -17.99
C TYR A 99 7.59 -7.55 -17.44
N PRO A 100 7.40 -6.49 -18.24
CA PRO A 100 7.43 -5.14 -17.72
C PRO A 100 6.44 -5.02 -16.56
N VAL A 101 6.95 -4.64 -15.39
CA VAL A 101 6.14 -4.45 -14.19
C VAL A 101 5.08 -3.39 -14.50
N LEU A 102 3.81 -3.81 -14.55
CA LEU A 102 2.71 -2.88 -14.75
C LEU A 102 2.45 -2.14 -13.44
N TYR A 103 2.67 -0.83 -13.42
CA TYR A 103 2.37 0.00 -12.26
C TYR A 103 0.94 0.54 -12.31
N PRO A 104 0.27 0.69 -11.15
CA PRO A 104 -0.99 1.40 -11.08
C PRO A 104 -0.85 2.83 -11.60
N PHE A 105 -1.88 3.35 -12.29
CA PHE A 105 -1.84 4.69 -12.89
C PHE A 105 -1.61 5.83 -11.89
N TRP A 106 -1.98 5.61 -10.63
CA TRP A 106 -1.75 6.56 -9.54
C TRP A 106 -0.32 6.50 -8.99
N PHE A 107 0.45 5.45 -9.28
CA PHE A 107 1.85 5.32 -8.90
C PHE A 107 2.70 6.30 -9.74
N GLY A 108 3.35 7.26 -9.09
CA GLY A 108 4.09 8.33 -9.77
C GLY A 108 3.27 9.60 -10.00
N ASN A 109 1.95 9.59 -9.74
CA ASN A 109 1.14 10.79 -9.85
C ASN A 109 1.47 11.77 -8.70
N LYS A 110 2.02 12.93 -9.05
CA LYS A 110 2.51 13.92 -8.08
C LYS A 110 1.42 14.40 -7.12
N SER A 111 0.24 14.77 -7.63
CA SER A 111 -0.87 15.28 -6.81
C SER A 111 -1.36 14.23 -5.82
N PHE A 112 -1.44 12.96 -6.26
CA PHE A 112 -1.83 11.85 -5.41
C PHE A 112 -0.83 11.64 -4.26
N HIS A 113 0.47 11.66 -4.54
CA HIS A 113 1.48 11.51 -3.49
C HIS A 113 1.47 12.70 -2.51
N LEU A 114 1.35 13.93 -3.02
CA LEU A 114 1.25 15.14 -2.19
C LEU A 114 0.03 15.09 -1.27
N SER A 115 -1.14 14.65 -1.76
CA SER A 115 -2.33 14.54 -0.90
C SER A 115 -2.14 13.51 0.22
N HIS A 116 -1.40 12.43 -0.04
CA HIS A 116 -1.09 11.42 0.97
C HIS A 116 -0.08 11.94 2.01
N GLN A 117 0.94 12.67 1.57
CA GLN A 117 1.89 13.35 2.47
C GLN A 117 1.18 14.38 3.34
N SER A 118 0.31 15.20 2.75
CA SER A 118 -0.55 16.16 3.44
C SER A 118 -1.43 15.50 4.50
N ASN A 119 -2.06 14.36 4.16
CA ASN A 119 -2.85 13.60 5.12
C ASN A 119 -1.99 13.05 6.27
N LEU A 120 -0.76 12.59 6.00
CA LEU A 120 0.17 12.16 7.04
C LEU A 120 0.58 13.32 7.96
N LEU A 121 0.80 14.53 7.44
CA LEU A 121 1.06 15.72 8.26
C LEU A 121 -0.11 16.03 9.22
N ARG A 122 -1.37 15.91 8.78
CA ARG A 122 -2.55 16.04 9.69
C ARG A 122 -2.60 14.98 10.77
N LYS A 123 -2.02 13.83 10.47
CA LYS A 123 -2.05 12.63 11.31
C LYS A 123 -0.96 12.65 12.39
N ASP A 124 0.19 13.26 12.12
CA ASP A 124 1.30 13.48 13.07
C ASP A 124 2.31 14.52 12.52
N TYR A 125 2.05 15.81 12.76
CA TYR A 125 2.87 16.87 12.18
C TYR A 125 4.34 16.79 12.61
N ALA A 126 4.60 16.56 13.90
CA ALA A 126 5.96 16.54 14.46
C ALA A 126 6.80 15.41 13.85
N HIS A 127 6.22 14.24 13.60
CA HIS A 127 6.93 13.17 12.93
C HIS A 127 7.12 13.43 11.44
N TYR A 128 6.11 13.96 10.72
CA TYR A 128 6.14 14.02 9.26
C TYR A 128 6.76 15.29 8.66
N SER A 129 6.81 16.40 9.40
CA SER A 129 7.40 17.66 8.92
C SER A 129 8.89 17.54 8.56
N LYS A 130 9.62 16.60 9.17
CA LYS A 130 11.03 16.29 8.83
C LYS A 130 11.20 15.58 7.48
N PHE A 131 10.13 15.00 6.93
CA PHE A 131 10.16 14.28 5.65
C PHE A 131 9.51 15.06 4.51
N PHE A 132 8.45 15.82 4.80
CA PHE A 132 7.62 16.48 3.81
C PHE A 132 7.76 18.00 3.90
N ILE A 133 8.96 18.48 3.54
CA ILE A 133 9.28 19.90 3.51
C ILE A 133 8.38 20.56 2.44
N ASP A 134 7.81 21.71 2.78
CA ASP A 134 6.95 22.53 1.91
C ASP A 134 5.66 21.86 1.42
N VAL A 135 5.22 20.77 2.05
CA VAL A 135 3.92 20.15 1.76
C VAL A 135 2.86 20.75 2.68
N PRO A 136 1.81 21.41 2.14
CA PRO A 136 0.70 21.88 2.96
C PRO A 136 -0.01 20.73 3.66
N ASN A 137 -0.46 20.90 4.89
CA ASN A 137 -1.17 19.87 5.65
C ASN A 137 -2.70 19.94 5.48
N ASP A 138 -3.21 20.68 4.50
CA ASP A 138 -4.64 20.93 4.25
C ASP A 138 -5.10 20.49 2.86
N LEU A 139 -4.25 19.81 2.08
CA LEU A 139 -4.62 19.33 0.75
C LEU A 139 -5.77 18.29 0.83
N PRO A 140 -6.78 18.38 -0.05
CA PRO A 140 -7.83 17.38 -0.18
C PRO A 140 -7.27 15.98 -0.42
N TYR A 141 -7.86 14.95 0.20
CA TYR A 141 -7.30 13.62 0.13
C TYR A 141 -7.69 12.93 -1.18
N GLN A 142 -6.71 12.74 -2.08
CA GLN A 142 -6.95 12.26 -3.43
C GLN A 142 -6.90 10.73 -3.55
N TRP A 143 -7.82 10.19 -4.34
CA TRP A 143 -7.99 8.79 -4.65
C TRP A 143 -8.15 8.61 -6.17
N TYR A 144 -7.91 7.40 -6.67
CA TYR A 144 -8.12 7.04 -8.07
C TYR A 144 -9.27 6.05 -8.19
N ASN A 145 -10.22 6.32 -9.08
CA ASN A 145 -11.26 5.36 -9.42
C ASN A 145 -10.85 4.62 -10.71
N PRO A 146 -10.56 3.30 -10.64
CA PRO A 146 -10.14 2.54 -11.81
C PRO A 146 -11.25 2.31 -12.84
N GLU A 147 -12.52 2.37 -12.44
CA GLU A 147 -13.68 2.17 -13.33
C GLU A 147 -13.88 3.40 -14.22
N THR A 148 -13.84 4.61 -13.63
CA THR A 148 -13.99 5.87 -14.38
C THR A 148 -12.67 6.40 -14.93
N LYS A 149 -11.53 5.85 -14.47
CA LYS A 149 -10.17 6.34 -14.76
C LYS A 149 -9.92 7.80 -14.36
N LEU A 150 -10.63 8.26 -13.33
CA LEU A 150 -10.55 9.64 -12.84
C LEU A 150 -10.05 9.67 -11.39
N PHE A 151 -9.31 10.73 -11.08
CA PHE A 151 -9.01 11.08 -9.69
C PHE A 151 -10.20 11.80 -9.06
N TYR A 152 -10.43 11.55 -7.78
CA TYR A 152 -11.42 12.23 -6.97
C TYR A 152 -10.85 12.53 -5.59
N THR A 153 -11.46 13.46 -4.86
CA THR A 153 -11.00 13.86 -3.53
C THR A 153 -12.06 13.57 -2.48
N THR A 154 -11.65 13.07 -1.33
CA THR A 154 -12.49 13.02 -0.13
C THR A 154 -12.15 14.18 0.80
N LYS A 155 -13.11 14.57 1.63
CA LYS A 155 -12.85 15.46 2.77
C LYS A 155 -11.86 14.82 3.74
#